data_AF-X0WSK3-F1
#
_entry.id   AF-X0WSK3-F1
#
_cell.length_a   1.000
_cell.length_b   1.000
_cell.length_c   1.000
_cell.angle_alpha   90.00
_cell.angle_beta   90.00
_cell.angle_gamma   90.00
#
_symmetry.space_group_name_H-M   'P 1'
#
loop_
_entity.id
_entity.type
_entity.pdbx_description
1 polymer ?
#
loop_
_entity_poly.entity_id
_entity_poly.type
_entity_poly.pdbx_seq_one_letter_code
_entity_poly.pdbx_strand_id
1 'polypeptide(L)'
;GKEPVVPLEDFKDKIVLVGMTATGTVDINPTPFDPAYPMVGAHASIMDTIISGNFISNTSKTMNILLLVTLGILMGIILPKFSPVGGVVFTLFLLVLYSALNYSLFVKFGINLKIIYPPLVIFLSDLSLVIYRYATEEKEKKWIRNVFSTYITPSVVHKILENPDSLKLGGERREMTVYFSDLSGFTTIAESLSPEELVHLMNEYLEAMTHIIFKHEGTLDKYEGDAIMAFWNAPVDQPDHALRCCKAALECFDEL
;
A
#
# COMPACT_ATOMS: atom_id res chain seq x y z
N GLY A 1 74.81 -29.42 -14.23
CA GLY A 1 73.39 -29.05 -13.99
C GLY A 1 72.66 -30.30 -13.54
N LYS A 2 71.64 -30.18 -12.68
CA LYS A 2 70.80 -31.32 -12.28
C LYS A 2 69.94 -31.77 -13.47
N GLU A 3 69.63 -33.06 -13.54
CA GLU A 3 68.65 -33.55 -14.50
C GLU A 3 67.25 -32.98 -14.18
N PRO A 4 66.48 -32.58 -15.21
CA PRO A 4 65.15 -32.05 -15.00
C PRO A 4 64.20 -33.14 -14.46
N VAL A 5 63.36 -32.75 -13.50
CA VAL A 5 62.40 -33.62 -12.82
C VAL A 5 61.28 -34.11 -13.75
N VAL A 6 61.08 -33.42 -14.88
CA VAL A 6 60.08 -33.72 -15.91
C VAL A 6 60.78 -33.78 -17.27
N PRO A 7 60.50 -34.81 -18.11
CA PRO A 7 61.02 -34.88 -19.47
C PRO A 7 60.73 -33.62 -20.28
N LEU A 8 61.74 -33.09 -20.99
CA LEU A 8 61.55 -31.90 -21.84
C LEU A 8 60.57 -32.12 -22.99
N GLU A 9 60.39 -33.38 -23.42
CA GLU A 9 59.40 -33.77 -24.43
C GLU A 9 57.96 -33.45 -24.01
N ASP A 10 57.67 -33.47 -22.69
CA ASP A 10 56.32 -33.21 -22.17
C ASP A 10 55.87 -31.75 -22.36
N PHE A 11 56.80 -30.84 -22.66
CA PHE A 11 56.54 -29.43 -22.90
C PHE A 11 56.41 -29.06 -24.38
N LYS A 12 56.64 -30.01 -25.29
CA LYS A 12 56.54 -29.76 -26.73
C LYS A 12 55.12 -29.33 -27.10
N ASP A 13 55.00 -28.23 -27.83
CA ASP A 13 53.73 -27.64 -28.31
C ASP A 13 52.73 -27.24 -27.19
N LYS A 14 53.22 -27.03 -25.95
CA LYS A 14 52.40 -26.57 -24.83
C LYS A 14 52.71 -25.14 -24.41
N ILE A 15 51.69 -24.44 -23.90
CA ILE A 15 51.86 -23.15 -23.23
C ILE A 15 52.23 -23.44 -21.76
N VAL A 16 53.37 -22.91 -21.32
CA VAL A 16 53.88 -23.07 -19.95
C VAL A 16 53.77 -21.73 -19.22
N LEU A 17 53.09 -21.74 -18.08
CA LEU A 17 52.97 -20.58 -17.20
C LEU A 17 53.85 -20.77 -15.97
N VAL A 18 54.69 -19.79 -15.68
CA VAL A 18 55.61 -19.80 -14.54
C VAL A 18 55.29 -18.59 -13.67
N GLY A 19 55.00 -18.83 -12.39
CA GLY A 19 54.65 -17.79 -11.42
C GLY A 19 55.13 -18.10 -10.01
N MET A 20 55.09 -17.11 -9.13
CA MET A 20 55.66 -17.20 -7.79
C MET A 20 54.61 -17.63 -6.76
N THR A 21 54.65 -18.89 -6.32
CA THR A 21 53.62 -19.46 -5.41
C THR A 21 54.06 -19.59 -3.95
N ALA A 22 55.24 -19.09 -3.58
CA ALA A 22 55.77 -19.22 -2.22
C ALA A 22 55.05 -18.29 -1.22
N THR A 23 54.96 -18.71 0.05
CA THR A 23 54.42 -17.89 1.13
C THR A 23 55.32 -16.67 1.37
N GLY A 24 54.79 -15.46 1.15
CA GLY A 24 55.52 -14.19 1.28
C GLY A 24 55.82 -13.48 -0.04
N THR A 25 55.35 -14.01 -1.18
CA THR A 25 55.44 -13.32 -2.47
C THR A 25 54.28 -12.33 -2.64
N VAL A 26 54.46 -11.37 -3.56
CA VAL A 26 53.43 -10.36 -3.90
C VAL A 26 52.45 -10.83 -4.98
N ASP A 27 52.63 -12.06 -5.47
CA ASP A 27 51.90 -12.63 -6.62
C ASP A 27 50.69 -13.49 -6.19
N ILE A 28 50.28 -13.36 -4.92
CA ILE A 28 49.11 -14.02 -4.34
C ILE A 28 48.12 -12.91 -3.96
N ASN A 29 46.93 -12.95 -4.56
CA ASN A 29 45.90 -11.93 -4.34
C ASN A 29 44.51 -12.59 -4.16
N PRO A 30 43.58 -11.90 -3.47
CA PRO A 30 42.24 -12.43 -3.27
C PRO A 30 41.42 -12.43 -4.57
N THR A 31 40.64 -13.49 -4.75
CA THR A 31 39.59 -13.62 -5.75
C THR A 31 38.24 -13.86 -5.06
N PRO A 32 37.10 -13.72 -5.76
CA PRO A 32 35.79 -14.03 -5.19
C PRO A 32 35.62 -15.47 -4.67
N PHE A 33 36.51 -16.40 -5.05
CA PHE A 33 36.45 -17.82 -4.67
C PHE A 33 37.53 -18.23 -3.68
N ASP A 34 38.68 -17.56 -3.69
CA ASP A 34 39.83 -17.89 -2.85
C ASP A 34 40.54 -16.60 -2.40
N PRO A 35 40.64 -16.33 -1.08
CA PRO A 35 41.30 -15.13 -0.56
C PRO A 35 42.82 -15.12 -0.76
N ALA A 36 43.46 -16.25 -1.08
CA ALA A 36 44.91 -16.36 -1.28
C ALA A 36 45.24 -17.12 -2.57
N TYR A 37 44.74 -16.63 -3.70
CA TYR A 37 44.90 -17.27 -5.00
C TYR A 37 46.22 -16.87 -5.69
N PRO A 38 47.01 -17.81 -6.23
CA PRO A 38 48.17 -17.48 -7.06
C PRO A 38 47.78 -16.85 -8.40
N MET A 39 48.27 -15.66 -8.70
CA MET A 39 47.86 -14.89 -9.89
C MET A 39 48.28 -15.51 -11.22
N VAL A 40 49.25 -16.43 -11.23
CA VAL A 40 49.55 -17.28 -12.40
C VAL A 40 48.32 -18.05 -12.88
N GLY A 41 47.42 -18.46 -11.98
CA GLY A 41 46.16 -19.10 -12.31
C GLY A 41 45.15 -18.14 -12.95
N ALA A 42 45.21 -16.85 -12.63
CA ALA A 42 44.39 -15.82 -13.28
C ALA A 42 44.82 -15.63 -14.73
N HIS A 43 46.13 -15.61 -15.00
CA HIS A 43 46.66 -15.62 -16.37
C HIS A 43 46.24 -16.87 -17.15
N ALA A 44 46.26 -18.04 -16.51
CA ALA A 44 45.76 -19.28 -17.12
C ALA A 44 44.27 -19.17 -17.50
N SER A 45 43.45 -18.61 -16.61
CA SER A 45 42.02 -18.41 -16.83
C SER A 45 41.74 -17.41 -17.97
N ILE A 46 42.52 -16.33 -18.06
CA ILE A 46 42.43 -15.35 -19.16
C ILE A 46 42.82 -16.00 -20.49
N MET A 47 43.92 -16.76 -20.52
CA MET A 47 44.34 -17.47 -21.73
C MET A 47 43.29 -18.48 -22.18
N ASP A 48 42.74 -19.27 -21.27
CA ASP A 48 41.66 -20.22 -21.57
C ASP A 48 40.43 -19.50 -22.15
N THR A 49 40.06 -18.34 -21.61
CA THR A 49 38.96 -17.52 -22.12
C THR A 49 39.21 -17.05 -23.57
N ILE A 50 40.44 -16.59 -23.86
CA ILE A 50 40.82 -16.10 -25.20
C ILE A 50 40.87 -17.25 -26.21
N ILE A 51 41.45 -18.39 -25.83
CA ILE A 51 41.59 -19.57 -26.69
C ILE A 51 40.23 -20.20 -26.96
N SER A 52 39.39 -20.32 -25.93
CA SER A 52 38.05 -20.92 -26.04
C SER A 52 37.00 -19.96 -26.64
N GLY A 53 37.32 -18.67 -26.78
CA GLY A 53 36.39 -17.65 -27.27
C GLY A 53 35.20 -17.39 -26.34
N ASN A 54 35.27 -17.82 -25.08
CA ASN A 54 34.18 -17.77 -24.10
C ASN A 54 34.09 -16.39 -23.41
N PHE A 55 33.93 -15.32 -24.20
CA PHE A 55 33.85 -13.97 -23.66
C PHE A 55 32.51 -13.70 -22.98
N ILE A 56 32.55 -13.12 -21.78
CA ILE A 56 31.37 -12.61 -21.10
C ILE A 56 30.97 -11.28 -21.75
N SER A 57 29.76 -11.22 -22.32
CA SER A 57 29.21 -10.03 -22.94
C SER A 57 28.23 -9.33 -21.99
N ASN A 58 28.35 -8.00 -21.89
CA ASN A 58 27.38 -7.18 -21.17
C ASN A 58 26.28 -6.73 -22.12
N THR A 59 25.04 -6.69 -21.63
CA THR A 59 23.91 -6.14 -22.39
C THR A 59 24.07 -4.65 -22.66
N SER A 60 23.61 -4.19 -23.83
CA SER A 60 23.67 -2.77 -24.21
C SER A 60 22.84 -1.90 -23.25
N LYS A 61 23.23 -0.63 -23.08
CA LYS A 61 22.50 0.33 -22.24
C LYS A 61 21.03 0.46 -22.68
N THR A 62 20.79 0.52 -23.98
CA THR A 62 19.45 0.62 -24.57
C THR A 62 18.58 -0.58 -24.23
N MET A 63 19.12 -1.79 -24.33
CA MET A 63 18.36 -3.01 -24.00
C MET A 63 18.01 -3.07 -22.52
N ASN A 64 18.90 -2.60 -21.64
CA ASN A 64 18.61 -2.51 -20.21
C ASN A 64 17.50 -1.49 -19.90
N ILE A 65 17.54 -0.30 -20.52
CA ILE A 65 16.48 0.71 -20.34
C ILE A 65 15.13 0.17 -20.83
N LEU A 66 15.12 -0.48 -22.00
CA LEU A 66 13.90 -1.07 -22.56
C LEU A 66 13.33 -2.13 -21.62
N LEU A 67 14.17 -3.03 -21.09
CA LEU A 67 13.77 -4.05 -20.11
C LEU A 67 13.13 -3.41 -18.86
N LEU A 68 13.73 -2.35 -18.32
CA LEU A 68 13.22 -1.67 -17.12
C LEU A 68 11.86 -1.01 -17.37
N VAL A 69 11.70 -0.32 -18.51
CA VAL A 69 10.43 0.32 -18.88
C VAL A 69 9.34 -0.73 -19.10
N THR A 70 9.65 -1.79 -19.85
CA THR A 70 8.70 -2.88 -20.10
C THR A 70 8.28 -3.58 -18.81
N LEU A 71 9.22 -3.87 -17.90
CA LEU A 71 8.90 -4.45 -16.59
C LEU A 71 8.03 -3.52 -15.75
N GLY A 72 8.36 -2.22 -15.69
CA GLY A 72 7.57 -1.25 -14.93
C GLY A 72 6.12 -1.12 -15.42
N ILE A 73 5.92 -1.04 -16.74
CA ILE A 73 4.58 -1.01 -17.35
C ILE A 73 3.82 -2.32 -17.06
N LEU A 74 4.49 -3.46 -17.22
CA LEU A 74 3.90 -4.77 -16.98
C LEU A 74 3.47 -4.95 -15.51
N MET A 75 4.31 -4.51 -14.56
CA MET A 75 3.96 -4.44 -13.13
C MET A 75 2.75 -3.54 -12.89
N GLY A 76 2.73 -2.35 -13.48
CA GLY A 76 1.63 -1.39 -13.32
C GLY A 76 0.27 -1.90 -13.85
N ILE A 77 0.26 -2.78 -14.86
CA ILE A 77 -0.97 -3.35 -15.41
C ILE A 77 -1.41 -4.62 -14.67
N ILE A 78 -0.46 -5.44 -14.23
CA ILE A 78 -0.74 -6.77 -13.66
C ILE A 78 -1.02 -6.68 -12.16
N LEU A 79 -0.19 -5.97 -11.39
CA LEU A 79 -0.29 -5.94 -9.93
C LEU A 79 -1.65 -5.44 -9.39
N PRO A 80 -2.31 -4.43 -10.00
CA PRO A 80 -3.62 -3.98 -9.54
C PRO A 80 -4.74 -5.04 -9.64
N LYS A 81 -4.55 -6.08 -10.47
CA LYS A 81 -5.53 -7.17 -10.63
C LYS A 81 -5.49 -8.19 -9.49
N PHE A 82 -4.48 -8.15 -8.63
CA PHE A 82 -4.32 -9.07 -7.52
C PHE A 82 -4.73 -8.44 -6.18
N SER A 83 -5.03 -9.30 -5.20
CA SER A 83 -5.07 -8.89 -3.80
C SER A 83 -3.68 -8.45 -3.33
N PRO A 84 -3.54 -7.64 -2.26
CA PRO A 84 -2.23 -7.20 -1.78
C PRO A 84 -1.28 -8.36 -1.48
N VAL A 85 -1.78 -9.44 -0.86
CA VAL A 85 -0.99 -10.66 -0.60
C VAL A 85 -0.62 -11.38 -1.90
N GLY A 86 -1.56 -11.46 -2.85
CA GLY A 86 -1.31 -12.04 -4.17
C GLY A 86 -0.23 -11.28 -4.96
N GLY A 87 -0.22 -9.95 -4.85
CA GLY A 87 0.80 -9.08 -5.45
C GLY A 87 2.20 -9.40 -4.93
N VAL A 88 2.37 -9.48 -3.61
CA VAL A 88 3.66 -9.82 -2.98
C VAL A 88 4.16 -11.21 -3.40
N VAL A 89 3.28 -12.22 -3.42
CA VAL A 89 3.65 -13.57 -3.86
C VAL A 89 4.10 -13.58 -5.33
N PHE A 90 3.40 -12.84 -6.19
CA PHE A 90 3.75 -12.71 -7.59
C PHE A 90 5.09 -11.96 -7.79
N THR A 91 5.34 -10.91 -7.02
CA THR A 91 6.62 -10.20 -6.97
C THR A 91 7.78 -11.14 -6.61
N LEU A 92 7.63 -11.94 -5.55
CA LEU A 92 8.64 -12.93 -5.15
C LEU A 92 8.89 -13.97 -6.23
N PHE A 93 7.84 -14.48 -6.86
CA PHE A 93 7.94 -15.40 -7.98
C PHE A 93 8.74 -14.79 -9.15
N LEU A 94 8.45 -13.54 -9.52
CA LEU A 94 9.18 -12.86 -10.60
C LEU A 94 10.64 -12.58 -10.27
N LEU A 95 10.96 -12.28 -9.02
CA LEU A 95 12.35 -12.10 -8.58
C LEU A 95 13.14 -13.41 -8.76
N VAL A 96 12.59 -14.53 -8.29
CA VAL A 96 13.21 -15.85 -8.45
C VAL A 96 13.35 -16.20 -9.93
N LEU A 97 12.30 -15.97 -10.73
CA LEU A 97 12.31 -16.23 -12.16
C LEU A 97 13.38 -15.39 -12.89
N TYR A 98 13.49 -14.11 -12.56
CA TYR A 98 14.50 -13.22 -13.16
C TYR A 98 15.92 -13.67 -12.80
N SER A 99 16.18 -14.01 -11.54
CA SER A 99 17.49 -14.53 -11.09
C SER A 99 17.83 -15.86 -11.77
N ALA A 100 16.88 -16.77 -11.90
CA ALA A 100 17.08 -18.04 -12.60
C ALA A 100 17.35 -17.85 -14.10
N LEU A 101 16.66 -16.91 -14.74
CA LEU A 101 16.89 -16.54 -16.14
C LEU A 101 18.26 -15.91 -16.33
N ASN A 102 18.67 -15.00 -15.45
CA ASN A 102 19.99 -14.38 -15.44
C ASN A 102 21.10 -15.45 -15.35
N TYR A 103 20.98 -16.36 -14.38
CA TYR A 103 21.92 -17.48 -14.22
C TYR A 103 21.98 -18.37 -15.48
N SER A 104 20.82 -18.72 -16.05
CA SER A 104 20.74 -19.57 -17.24
C SER A 104 21.37 -18.91 -18.48
N LEU A 105 21.16 -17.61 -18.66
CA LEU A 105 21.75 -16.85 -19.76
C LEU A 105 23.26 -16.66 -19.59
N PHE A 106 23.71 -16.49 -18.36
CA PHE A 106 25.12 -16.39 -18.04
C PHE A 106 25.87 -17.71 -18.34
N VAL A 107 25.36 -18.85 -17.86
CA VAL A 107 26.02 -20.16 -18.05
C VAL A 107 25.99 -20.63 -19.50
N LYS A 108 24.88 -20.44 -20.23
CA LYS A 108 24.73 -20.98 -21.59
C LYS A 108 25.25 -20.07 -22.69
N PHE A 109 25.14 -18.75 -22.51
CA PHE A 109 25.40 -17.78 -23.57
C PHE A 109 26.46 -16.74 -23.20
N GLY A 110 26.98 -16.76 -21.96
CA GLY A 110 27.93 -15.75 -21.48
C GLY A 110 27.34 -14.34 -21.41
N ILE A 111 26.01 -14.21 -21.41
CA ILE A 111 25.32 -12.92 -21.40
C ILE A 111 25.05 -12.51 -19.95
N ASN A 112 25.64 -11.40 -19.52
CA ASN A 112 25.44 -10.86 -18.18
C ASN A 112 24.35 -9.77 -18.19
N LEU A 113 23.16 -10.12 -17.70
CA LEU A 113 22.10 -9.17 -17.40
C LEU A 113 22.38 -8.46 -16.07
N LYS A 114 21.99 -7.19 -15.94
CA LYS A 114 22.20 -6.46 -14.68
C LYS A 114 21.34 -7.04 -13.56
N ILE A 115 21.98 -7.53 -12.51
CA ILE A 115 21.29 -8.21 -11.40
C ILE A 115 20.54 -7.24 -10.47
N ILE A 116 20.96 -5.97 -10.41
CA ILE A 116 20.44 -5.00 -9.43
C ILE A 116 19.21 -4.26 -9.95
N TYR A 117 19.23 -3.73 -11.17
CA TYR A 117 18.21 -2.78 -11.63
C TYR A 117 16.80 -3.38 -11.77
N PRO A 118 16.60 -4.55 -12.41
CA PRO A 118 15.25 -5.08 -12.61
C PRO A 118 14.56 -5.53 -11.32
N PRO A 119 15.23 -6.24 -10.39
CA PRO A 119 14.66 -6.51 -9.05
C PRO A 119 14.26 -5.25 -8.29
N LEU A 120 15.08 -4.19 -8.38
CA LEU A 120 14.78 -2.93 -7.72
C LEU A 120 13.50 -2.28 -8.29
N VAL A 121 13.32 -2.29 -9.62
CA VAL A 121 12.11 -1.77 -10.26
C VAL A 121 10.88 -2.57 -9.84
N ILE A 122 10.95 -3.91 -9.87
CA ILE A 122 9.84 -4.78 -9.46
C ILE A 122 9.44 -4.46 -8.01
N PHE A 123 10.41 -4.41 -7.10
CA PHE A 123 10.16 -4.11 -5.69
C PHE A 123 9.56 -2.71 -5.48
N LEU A 124 10.12 -1.68 -6.11
CA LEU A 124 9.62 -0.31 -5.98
C LEU A 124 8.23 -0.15 -6.57
N SER A 125 7.90 -0.84 -7.67
CA SER A 125 6.58 -0.83 -8.28
C SER A 125 5.52 -1.42 -7.35
N ASP A 126 5.81 -2.57 -6.73
CA ASP A 126 4.90 -3.23 -5.79
C ASP A 126 4.71 -2.38 -4.52
N LEU A 127 5.81 -1.91 -3.94
CA LEU A 127 5.77 -1.03 -2.76
C LEU A 127 4.95 0.25 -3.02
N SER A 128 5.14 0.89 -4.17
CA SER A 128 4.39 2.09 -4.55
C SER A 128 2.89 1.81 -4.66
N LEU A 129 2.51 0.66 -5.22
CA LEU A 129 1.12 0.28 -5.35
C LEU A 129 0.46 -0.03 -4.00
N VAL A 130 1.16 -0.73 -3.11
CA VAL A 130 0.68 -1.01 -1.75
C VAL A 130 0.44 0.30 -0.98
N ILE A 131 1.40 1.23 -1.03
CA ILE A 131 1.27 2.55 -0.40
C ILE A 131 0.09 3.32 -1.00
N TYR A 132 -0.08 3.31 -2.33
CA TYR A 132 -1.18 3.98 -3.00
C TYR A 132 -2.55 3.44 -2.58
N ARG A 133 -2.69 2.10 -2.49
CA ARG A 133 -3.94 1.46 -2.02
C ARG A 133 -4.24 1.82 -0.58
N TYR A 134 -3.24 1.72 0.30
CA TYR A 134 -3.38 2.07 1.72
C TYR A 134 -3.82 3.53 1.90
N ALA A 135 -3.15 4.46 1.20
CA ALA A 135 -3.45 5.88 1.28
C ALA A 135 -4.84 6.24 0.73
N THR A 136 -5.32 5.50 -0.28
CA THR A 136 -6.65 5.72 -0.86
C THR A 136 -7.76 5.12 0.02
N GLU A 137 -7.57 3.90 0.53
CA GLU A 137 -8.53 3.23 1.42
C GLU A 137 -8.76 3.99 2.74
N GLU A 138 -7.70 4.56 3.34
CA GLU A 138 -7.85 5.38 4.54
C GLU A 138 -8.61 6.68 4.29
N LYS A 139 -8.37 7.34 3.15
CA LYS A 139 -9.06 8.59 2.81
C LYS A 139 -10.56 8.36 2.66
N GLU A 140 -10.95 7.26 2.01
CA GLU A 140 -12.35 6.91 1.80
C GLU A 140 -13.06 6.62 3.13
N LYS A 141 -12.46 5.79 4.01
CA LYS A 141 -13.01 5.50 5.34
C LYS A 141 -13.11 6.75 6.21
N LYS A 142 -12.09 7.60 6.19
CA LYS A 142 -12.07 8.85 6.97
C LYS A 142 -13.09 9.87 6.44
N TRP A 143 -13.27 9.94 5.12
CA TRP A 143 -14.26 10.80 4.51
C TRP A 143 -15.69 10.36 4.87
N ILE A 144 -16.00 9.07 4.75
CA ILE A 144 -17.29 8.50 5.19
C ILE A 144 -17.52 8.84 6.67
N ARG A 145 -16.54 8.55 7.53
CA ARG A 145 -16.65 8.81 8.97
C ARG A 145 -16.94 10.29 9.29
N ASN A 146 -16.24 11.21 8.63
CA ASN A 146 -16.39 12.65 8.87
C ASN A 146 -17.71 13.21 8.33
N VAL A 147 -18.20 12.72 7.18
CA VAL A 147 -19.47 13.17 6.61
C VAL A 147 -20.64 12.70 7.46
N PHE A 148 -20.62 11.43 7.91
CA PHE A 148 -21.73 10.87 8.66
C PHE A 148 -21.69 11.19 10.16
N SER A 149 -20.53 11.47 10.77
CA SER A 149 -20.45 11.80 12.21
C SER A 149 -21.22 13.05 12.62
N THR A 150 -21.50 13.95 11.68
CA THR A 150 -22.21 15.20 11.95
C THR A 150 -23.73 15.01 12.02
N TYR A 151 -24.25 13.95 11.39
CA TYR A 151 -25.70 13.73 11.22
C TYR A 151 -26.18 12.41 11.85
N ILE A 152 -25.25 11.51 12.16
CA ILE A 152 -25.53 10.12 12.49
C ILE A 152 -24.70 9.70 13.71
N THR A 153 -25.31 8.95 14.62
CA THR A 153 -24.65 8.40 15.81
C THR A 153 -23.47 7.47 15.45
N PRO A 154 -22.41 7.40 16.28
CA PRO A 154 -21.27 6.54 16.02
C PRO A 154 -21.62 5.07 15.80
N SER A 155 -22.64 4.56 16.50
CA SER A 155 -23.13 3.18 16.37
C SER A 155 -23.72 2.90 14.98
N VAL A 156 -24.39 3.88 14.37
CA VAL A 156 -24.94 3.76 13.02
C VAL A 156 -23.85 3.95 11.96
N VAL A 157 -22.86 4.83 12.17
CA VAL A 157 -21.67 4.93 11.29
C VAL A 157 -20.89 3.62 11.24
N HIS A 158 -20.70 2.96 12.38
CA HIS A 158 -20.05 1.65 12.43
C HIS A 158 -20.80 0.59 11.63
N LYS A 159 -22.14 0.52 11.74
CA LYS A 159 -22.96 -0.40 10.94
C LYS A 159 -22.90 -0.12 9.44
N ILE A 160 -22.81 1.15 9.04
CA ILE A 160 -22.60 1.55 7.64
C ILE A 160 -21.23 1.08 7.13
N LEU A 161 -20.18 1.23 7.93
CA LEU A 161 -18.83 0.81 7.57
C LEU A 161 -18.66 -0.72 7.51
N GLU A 162 -19.42 -1.47 8.30
CA GLU A 162 -19.45 -2.93 8.26
C GLU A 162 -20.11 -3.48 6.99
N ASN A 163 -21.07 -2.75 6.41
CA ASN A 163 -21.76 -3.18 5.20
C ASN A 163 -22.06 -2.00 4.24
N PRO A 164 -21.04 -1.48 3.53
CA PRO A 164 -21.21 -0.31 2.66
C PRO A 164 -22.27 -0.50 1.56
N ASP A 165 -22.47 -1.75 1.10
CA ASP A 165 -23.43 -2.10 0.04
C ASP A 165 -24.90 -1.98 0.51
N SER A 166 -25.17 -1.89 1.83
CA SER A 166 -26.53 -1.64 2.33
C SER A 166 -26.99 -0.20 2.08
N LEU A 167 -26.06 0.73 1.84
CA LEU A 167 -26.37 2.09 1.39
C LEU A 167 -26.69 2.09 -0.11
N LYS A 168 -27.92 1.70 -0.45
CA LYS A 168 -28.42 1.87 -1.81
C LYS A 168 -28.62 3.36 -2.11
N LEU A 169 -27.67 3.95 -2.83
CA LEU A 169 -27.83 5.26 -3.46
C LEU A 169 -29.00 5.18 -4.46
N GLY A 170 -30.09 5.89 -4.18
CA GLY A 170 -31.32 5.82 -4.97
C GLY A 170 -32.61 6.07 -4.19
N GLY A 171 -32.53 6.10 -2.84
CA GLY A 171 -33.68 6.26 -1.97
C GLY A 171 -34.52 4.98 -1.93
N GLU A 172 -35.16 4.73 -0.78
CA GLU A 172 -36.05 3.59 -0.61
C GLU A 172 -37.35 4.03 0.08
N ARG A 173 -38.45 3.34 -0.19
CA ARG A 173 -39.67 3.51 0.59
C ARG A 173 -39.53 2.69 1.87
N ARG A 174 -39.47 3.38 3.00
CA ARG A 174 -39.41 2.78 4.33
C ARG A 174 -40.43 3.42 5.25
N GLU A 175 -40.98 2.63 6.17
CA GLU A 175 -41.75 3.13 7.31
C GLU A 175 -40.80 3.76 8.33
N MET A 176 -41.02 5.01 8.72
CA MET A 176 -40.14 5.74 9.62
C MET A 176 -40.96 6.53 10.63
N THR A 177 -40.37 6.82 11.80
CA THR A 177 -40.93 7.80 12.73
C THR A 177 -40.12 9.08 12.63
N VAL A 178 -40.81 10.20 12.46
CA VAL A 178 -40.21 11.52 12.32
C VAL A 178 -40.61 12.38 13.51
N TYR A 179 -39.64 13.08 14.07
CA TYR A 179 -39.76 14.02 15.17
C TYR A 179 -39.54 15.43 14.66
N PHE A 180 -40.41 16.33 15.10
CA PHE A 180 -40.29 17.76 14.91
C PHE A 180 -40.46 18.43 16.27
N SER A 181 -39.53 19.32 16.63
CA SER A 181 -39.69 20.24 17.74
C SER A 181 -39.37 21.65 17.32
N ASP A 182 -40.01 22.62 17.98
CA ASP A 182 -39.82 24.04 17.74
C ASP A 182 -39.87 24.78 19.09
N LEU A 183 -39.15 25.90 19.21
CA LEU A 183 -39.07 26.66 20.45
C LEU A 183 -40.28 27.58 20.60
N SER A 184 -41.01 27.41 21.69
CA SER A 184 -42.13 28.29 22.01
C SER A 184 -41.64 29.70 22.32
N GLY A 185 -42.15 30.71 21.61
CA GLY A 185 -41.83 32.11 21.86
C GLY A 185 -40.45 32.56 21.36
N PHE A 186 -39.81 31.79 20.47
CA PHE A 186 -38.50 32.12 19.92
C PHE A 186 -38.40 33.53 19.36
N THR A 187 -39.40 34.01 18.62
CA THR A 187 -39.40 35.37 18.05
C THR A 187 -39.19 36.44 19.12
N THR A 188 -39.85 36.31 20.27
CA THR A 188 -39.72 37.27 21.37
C THR A 188 -38.33 37.21 22.01
N ILE A 189 -37.78 36.01 22.16
CA ILE A 189 -36.42 35.80 22.68
C ILE A 189 -35.40 36.42 21.72
N ALA A 190 -35.52 36.13 20.42
CA ALA A 190 -34.62 36.61 19.37
C ALA A 190 -34.62 38.13 19.24
N GLU A 191 -35.77 38.79 19.43
CA GLU A 191 -35.86 40.26 19.44
C GLU A 191 -35.24 40.90 20.70
N SER A 192 -35.11 40.15 21.79
CA SER A 192 -34.63 40.65 23.08
C SER A 192 -33.13 40.46 23.32
N LEU A 193 -32.47 39.61 22.53
CA LEU A 193 -31.06 39.25 22.68
C LEU A 193 -30.21 39.90 21.58
N SER A 194 -28.92 40.13 21.87
CA SER A 194 -27.95 40.41 20.82
C SER A 194 -27.74 39.18 19.93
N PRO A 195 -27.29 39.34 18.66
CA PRO A 195 -27.02 38.22 17.78
C PRO A 195 -26.05 37.19 18.36
N GLU A 196 -25.01 37.64 19.08
CA GLU A 196 -24.02 36.76 19.71
C GLU A 196 -24.63 35.92 20.84
N GLU A 197 -25.48 36.53 21.68
CA GLU A 197 -26.19 35.84 22.77
C GLU A 197 -27.21 34.84 22.23
N LEU A 198 -27.94 35.21 21.17
CA LEU A 198 -28.91 34.33 20.53
C LEU A 198 -28.24 33.09 19.93
N VAL A 199 -27.11 33.27 19.23
CA VAL A 199 -26.35 32.15 18.67
C VAL A 199 -25.81 31.24 19.77
N HIS A 200 -25.35 31.80 20.90
CA HIS A 200 -24.87 31.00 22.02
C HIS A 200 -25.99 30.14 22.62
N LEU A 201 -27.14 30.75 22.92
CA LEU A 201 -28.33 30.06 23.43
C LEU A 201 -28.81 28.96 22.47
N MET A 202 -28.83 29.25 21.17
CA MET A 202 -29.23 28.28 20.14
C MET A 202 -28.28 27.08 20.10
N ASN A 203 -26.97 27.31 20.12
CA ASN A 203 -26.03 26.19 20.12
C ASN A 203 -26.19 25.32 21.37
N GLU A 204 -26.37 25.92 22.54
CA GLU A 204 -26.57 25.17 23.79
C GLU A 204 -27.86 24.33 23.76
N TYR A 205 -28.99 24.92 23.37
CA TYR A 205 -30.26 24.21 23.24
C TYR A 205 -30.20 23.09 22.18
N LEU A 206 -29.75 23.42 20.97
CA LEU A 206 -29.69 22.46 19.86
C LEU A 206 -28.73 21.31 20.17
N GLU A 207 -27.61 21.59 20.85
CA GLU A 207 -26.65 20.56 21.28
C GLU A 207 -27.27 19.62 22.33
N ALA A 208 -27.93 20.16 23.36
CA ALA A 208 -28.57 19.37 24.40
C ALA A 208 -29.66 18.44 23.84
N MET A 209 -30.57 18.99 23.03
CA MET A 209 -31.65 18.20 22.41
C MET A 209 -31.11 17.15 21.43
N THR A 210 -30.10 17.51 20.63
CA THR A 210 -29.46 16.58 19.68
C THR A 210 -28.75 15.44 20.39
N HIS A 211 -28.11 15.72 21.53
CA HIS A 211 -27.49 14.68 22.35
C HIS A 211 -28.53 13.66 22.84
N ILE A 212 -29.73 14.10 23.25
CA ILE A 212 -30.83 13.22 23.64
C ILE A 212 -31.33 12.40 22.44
N ILE A 213 -31.54 13.03 21.29
CA ILE A 213 -31.94 12.34 20.05
C ILE A 213 -30.94 11.23 19.72
N PHE A 214 -29.64 11.52 19.77
CA PHE A 214 -28.57 10.55 19.53
C PHE A 214 -28.50 9.46 20.60
N LYS A 215 -28.76 9.77 21.88
CA LYS A 215 -28.84 8.79 22.97
C LYS A 215 -29.91 7.74 22.72
N HIS A 216 -31.01 8.12 22.07
CA HIS A 216 -32.10 7.20 21.67
C HIS A 216 -31.94 6.65 20.25
N GLU A 217 -30.74 6.75 19.67
CA GLU A 217 -30.41 6.28 18.31
C GLU A 217 -31.24 6.92 17.19
N GLY A 218 -31.66 8.17 17.38
CA GLY A 218 -32.23 8.99 16.31
C GLY A 218 -31.16 9.49 15.35
N THR A 219 -31.59 9.80 14.13
CA THR A 219 -30.77 10.43 13.10
C THR A 219 -31.24 11.87 12.92
N LEU A 220 -30.33 12.84 12.98
CA LEU A 220 -30.64 14.24 12.75
C LEU A 220 -30.74 14.49 11.25
N ASP A 221 -31.89 14.98 10.78
CA ASP A 221 -32.03 15.41 9.38
C ASP A 221 -31.40 16.79 9.19
N LYS A 222 -31.88 17.76 9.96
CA LYS A 222 -31.45 19.16 9.91
C LYS A 222 -32.00 19.98 11.07
N TYR A 223 -31.39 21.15 11.24
CA TYR A 223 -31.97 22.28 11.98
C TYR A 223 -32.69 23.20 11.00
N GLU A 224 -33.92 23.60 11.31
CA GLU A 224 -34.69 24.59 10.56
C GLU A 224 -34.93 25.82 11.44
N GLY A 225 -33.91 26.68 11.56
CA GLY A 225 -33.96 27.81 12.47
C GLY A 225 -33.92 27.36 13.94
N ASP A 226 -35.02 27.56 14.64
CA ASP A 226 -35.33 27.13 16.01
C ASP A 226 -35.93 25.72 16.10
N ALA A 227 -36.22 25.10 14.95
CA ALA A 227 -36.77 23.77 14.88
C ALA A 227 -35.71 22.67 14.66
N ILE A 228 -35.98 21.48 15.22
CA ILE A 228 -35.18 20.26 15.03
C ILE A 228 -36.03 19.25 14.28
N MET A 229 -35.50 18.71 13.19
CA MET A 229 -36.07 17.57 12.48
C MET A 229 -35.16 16.35 12.64
N ALA A 230 -35.70 15.28 13.20
CA ALA A 230 -35.00 14.01 13.38
C ALA A 230 -35.90 12.84 12.98
N PHE A 231 -35.29 11.68 12.69
CA PHE A 231 -36.04 10.48 12.35
C PHE A 231 -35.38 9.21 12.89
N TRP A 232 -36.18 8.16 12.97
CA TRP A 232 -35.78 6.80 13.35
C TRP A 232 -36.13 5.83 12.23
N ASN A 233 -35.51 4.64 12.29
CA ASN A 233 -35.58 3.59 11.26
C ASN A 233 -34.79 3.89 9.97
N ALA A 234 -33.94 4.90 9.95
CA ALA A 234 -32.99 5.11 8.86
C ALA A 234 -31.69 5.75 9.37
N PRO A 235 -30.53 5.44 8.77
CA PRO A 235 -30.31 4.51 7.65
C PRO A 235 -30.35 3.02 8.07
N VAL A 236 -30.36 2.72 9.36
CA VAL A 236 -30.38 1.35 9.90
C VAL A 236 -31.79 0.98 10.37
N ASP A 237 -32.19 -0.28 10.14
CA ASP A 237 -33.47 -0.80 10.61
C ASP A 237 -33.53 -0.86 12.16
N GLN A 238 -34.62 -0.35 12.71
CA GLN A 238 -34.95 -0.25 14.12
C GLN A 238 -36.42 -0.66 14.32
N PRO A 239 -36.71 -1.93 14.65
CA PRO A 239 -38.08 -2.42 14.81
C PRO A 239 -38.91 -1.67 15.88
N ASP A 240 -38.23 -1.01 16.82
CA ASP A 240 -38.80 -0.22 17.92
C ASP A 240 -38.68 1.30 17.68
N HIS A 241 -38.51 1.74 16.42
CA HIS A 241 -38.29 3.14 16.04
C HIS A 241 -39.31 4.12 16.65
N ALA A 242 -40.59 3.77 16.68
CA ALA A 242 -41.64 4.59 17.27
C ALA A 242 -41.46 4.77 18.78
N LEU A 243 -41.13 3.70 19.51
CA LEU A 243 -40.91 3.74 20.95
C LEU A 243 -39.68 4.58 21.31
N ARG A 244 -38.60 4.46 20.52
CA ARG A 244 -37.38 5.27 20.69
C ARG A 244 -37.65 6.74 20.49
N CYS A 245 -38.37 7.10 19.43
CA CYS A 245 -38.78 8.49 19.20
C CYS A 245 -39.62 9.04 20.35
N CYS A 246 -40.58 8.27 20.88
CA CYS A 246 -41.39 8.71 22.02
C CYS A 246 -40.55 8.91 23.29
N LYS A 247 -39.59 8.02 23.57
CA LYS A 247 -38.67 8.17 24.70
C LYS A 247 -37.76 9.39 24.55
N ALA A 248 -37.25 9.62 23.34
CA ALA A 248 -36.46 10.81 23.04
C ALA A 248 -37.26 12.08 23.26
N ALA A 249 -38.50 12.14 22.76
CA ALA A 249 -39.37 13.29 22.93
C ALA A 249 -39.70 13.59 24.41
N LEU A 250 -39.92 12.55 25.22
CA LEU A 250 -40.14 12.70 26.66
C LEU A 250 -38.88 13.20 27.37
N GLU A 251 -37.71 12.65 27.05
CA GLU A 251 -36.46 13.08 27.66
C GLU A 251 -36.07 14.51 27.23
N CYS A 252 -36.31 14.89 25.97
CA CYS A 252 -36.16 16.27 25.52
C CYS A 252 -37.09 17.22 26.30
N PHE A 253 -38.31 16.79 26.61
CA PHE A 253 -39.24 17.59 27.41
C PHE A 253 -38.78 17.74 28.88
N ASP A 254 -38.18 16.69 29.45
CA ASP A 254 -37.69 16.69 30.83
C ASP A 254 -36.38 17.50 31.02
N GLU A 255 -35.59 17.70 29.96
CA GLU A 255 -34.34 18.49 29.97
C GLU A 255 -34.58 20.00 29.91
N LEU A 256 -35.77 20.45 29.50
CA LEU A 256 -36.18 21.86 29.39
C LEU A 256 -36.55 22.48 30.75
#